data_AF-A0A849F238-F1
#
_entry.id   AF-A0A849F238-F1
#
_cell.length_a   1.000
_cell.length_b   1.000
_cell.length_c   1.000
_cell.angle_alpha   90.00
_cell.angle_beta   90.00
_cell.angle_gamma   90.00
#
_symmetry.space_group_name_H-M   'P 1'
#
loop_
_entity.id
_entity.type
_entity.pdbx_description
1 polymer ?
#
loop_
_entity_poly.entity_id
_entity_poly.type
_entity_poly.pdbx_seq_one_letter_code
_entity_poly.pdbx_strand_id
1 'polypeptide(L)' 'DGNWIWTLTETSVTSITGGAFFLSCTSDITTRSGSWTISGNQVTLYDGASNFNFTKDADQLTIIEGDDLPGFDSMVFER' A
#
# COMPACT_ATOMS: atom_id res chain seq x y z
N ASP A 1 16.31 10.40 3.51
CA ASP A 1 16.39 9.12 4.23
C ASP A 1 15.89 9.30 5.64
N GLY A 2 15.29 8.26 6.21
CA GLY A 2 14.73 8.30 7.55
C GLY A 2 14.08 7.00 7.95
N ASN A 3 13.29 7.05 9.01
CA ASN A 3 12.47 5.93 9.47
C ASN A 3 10.99 6.21 9.19
N TRP A 4 10.21 5.16 9.06
CA TRP A 4 8.77 5.21 8.87
C TRP A 4 8.09 4.16 9.74
N ILE A 5 6.83 4.45 10.08
CA ILE A 5 5.89 3.53 10.69
C ILE A 5 4.57 3.75 9.95
N TRP A 6 3.92 2.68 9.53
CA TRP A 6 2.55 2.72 9.02
C TRP A 6 1.66 1.78 9.83
N THR A 7 0.38 2.13 9.90
CA THR A 7 -0.63 1.31 10.56
C THR A 7 -1.82 1.24 9.64
N LEU A 8 -2.18 0.03 9.24
CA LEU A 8 -3.29 -0.26 8.35
C LEU A 8 -4.35 -1.03 9.13
N THR A 9 -5.62 -0.65 8.97
CA THR A 9 -6.75 -1.53 9.33
C THR A 9 -7.10 -2.35 8.10
N GLU A 10 -7.08 -3.68 8.25
CA GLU A 10 -7.35 -4.57 7.13
C GLU A 10 -8.83 -4.52 6.73
N THR A 11 -9.11 -4.79 5.46
CA THR A 11 -10.47 -4.92 4.93
C THR A 11 -10.68 -6.37 4.51
N SER A 12 -11.75 -6.98 5.00
CA SER A 12 -12.19 -8.29 4.56
C SER A 12 -13.02 -8.14 3.29
N VAL A 13 -12.69 -8.93 2.27
CA VAL A 13 -13.46 -9.03 1.02
C VAL A 13 -14.07 -10.41 0.93
N THR A 14 -15.40 -10.49 0.92
CA THR A 14 -16.14 -11.75 0.77
C THR A 14 -16.94 -11.73 -0.53
N SER A 15 -16.76 -12.73 -1.37
CA SER A 15 -17.54 -12.89 -2.60
C SER A 15 -18.99 -13.27 -2.29
N ILE A 16 -19.93 -12.63 -2.98
CA ILE A 16 -21.36 -12.96 -3.03
C ILE A 16 -21.66 -13.55 -4.43
N THR A 17 -22.86 -14.10 -4.60
CA THR A 17 -23.35 -14.54 -5.91
C THR A 17 -23.49 -13.38 -6.90
N GLY A 18 -23.31 -13.66 -8.19
CA GLY A 18 -23.52 -12.69 -9.27
C GLY A 18 -22.40 -11.66 -9.47
N GLY A 19 -21.18 -11.93 -8.97
CA GLY A 19 -20.04 -11.01 -9.13
C GLY A 19 -20.07 -9.81 -8.17
N ALA A 20 -20.91 -9.86 -7.14
CA ALA A 20 -20.92 -8.87 -6.07
C ALA A 20 -19.93 -9.24 -4.97
N PHE A 21 -19.38 -8.24 -4.27
CA PHE A 21 -18.47 -8.43 -3.15
C PHE A 21 -18.95 -7.63 -1.94
N PHE A 22 -18.84 -8.22 -0.75
CA PHE A 22 -19.03 -7.54 0.52
C PHE A 22 -17.68 -7.12 1.08
N LEU A 23 -17.55 -5.83 1.37
CA LEU A 23 -16.36 -5.20 1.94
C LEU A 23 -16.67 -4.82 3.38
N SER A 24 -15.84 -5.22 4.33
CA SER A 24 -15.97 -4.84 5.74
C SER A 24 -14.62 -4.55 6.36
N CYS A 25 -14.51 -3.48 7.14
CA CYS A 25 -13.34 -3.28 7.98
C CYS A 25 -13.24 -4.43 8.98
N THR A 26 -12.05 -5.00 9.12
CA THR A 26 -11.78 -5.97 10.19
C THR A 26 -11.33 -5.21 11.45
N SER A 27 -11.23 -5.94 12.56
CA SER A 27 -10.53 -5.46 13.74
C SER A 27 -9.01 -5.65 13.63
N ASP A 28 -8.54 -6.24 12.53
CA ASP A 28 -7.14 -6.59 12.35
C ASP A 28 -6.37 -5.34 11.94
N ILE A 29 -5.34 -5.04 12.71
CA ILE A 29 -4.48 -3.89 12.51
C ILE A 29 -3.09 -4.41 12.22
N THR A 30 -2.59 -4.15 11.02
CA THR A 30 -1.21 -4.41 10.64
C THR A 30 -0.40 -3.15 10.92
N THR A 31 0.65 -3.26 11.73
CA THR A 31 1.66 -2.21 11.85
C THR A 31 2.97 -2.71 11.26
N ARG A 32 3.59 -1.91 10.41
CA ARG A 32 4.99 -2.14 9.98
C ARG A 32 5.80 -0.87 10.14
N SER A 33 7.10 -1.05 10.16
CA SER A 33 8.05 0.03 10.36
C SER A 33 9.37 -0.33 9.72
N GLY A 34 10.16 0.68 9.41
CA GLY A 34 11.55 0.48 9.05
C GLY A 34 12.19 1.76 8.54
N SER A 35 13.13 1.62 7.61
CA SER A 35 13.86 2.75 7.02
C SER A 35 13.39 3.04 5.61
N TRP A 36 13.64 4.26 5.14
CA TRP A 36 13.39 4.64 3.76
C TRP A 36 14.56 5.42 3.17
N THR A 37 14.74 5.26 1.86
CA THR A 37 15.68 6.02 1.05
C THR A 37 14.96 6.65 -0.13
N ILE A 38 15.52 7.74 -0.66
CA ILE A 38 15.05 8.37 -1.89
C ILE A 38 16.19 8.50 -2.90
N SER A 39 15.92 8.11 -4.15
CA SER A 39 16.85 8.24 -5.26
C SER A 39 16.10 8.71 -6.51
N GLY A 40 16.35 9.96 -6.92
CA GLY A 40 15.56 10.59 -7.99
C GLY A 40 14.09 10.72 -7.58
N ASN A 41 13.19 10.15 -8.38
CA ASN A 41 11.76 10.08 -8.06
C ASN A 41 11.38 8.81 -7.29
N GLN A 42 12.30 7.86 -7.07
CA GLN A 42 11.95 6.61 -6.42
C GLN A 42 12.14 6.71 -4.90
N VAL A 43 11.13 6.30 -4.14
CA VAL A 43 11.21 6.11 -2.69
C VAL A 43 11.15 4.62 -2.39
N THR A 44 12.16 4.09 -1.72
CA THR A 44 12.19 2.69 -1.30
C THR A 44 11.96 2.62 0.21
N LEU A 45 10.92 1.89 0.63
CA LEU A 45 10.68 1.54 2.04
C LEU A 45 11.24 0.15 2.32
N TYR A 46 12.05 0.02 3.35
CA TYR A 46 12.58 -1.23 3.86
C TYR A 46 11.89 -1.55 5.18
N ASP A 47 11.20 -2.69 5.28
CA ASP A 47 10.59 -3.15 6.55
C ASP A 47 11.40 -4.25 7.26
N GLY A 48 12.58 -4.59 6.70
CA GLY A 48 13.47 -5.64 7.19
C GLY A 48 13.22 -7.02 6.58
N ALA A 49 12.04 -7.25 5.98
CA ALA A 49 11.69 -8.50 5.31
C ALA A 49 11.42 -8.31 3.80
N SER A 50 10.95 -7.13 3.42
CA SER A 50 10.53 -6.76 2.07
C SER A 50 10.90 -5.31 1.78
N ASN A 51 10.94 -4.99 0.48
CA ASN A 51 11.20 -3.65 -0.01
C ASN A 51 10.02 -3.20 -0.87
N PHE A 52 9.49 -2.01 -0.60
CA PHE A 52 8.41 -1.40 -1.36
C PHE A 52 8.96 -0.21 -2.15
N ASN A 53 8.78 -0.21 -3.46
CA ASN A 53 9.32 0.84 -4.34
C ASN A 53 8.19 1.71 -4.86
N PHE A 54 8.13 2.94 -4.36
CA PHE A 54 7.17 3.95 -4.77
C PHE A 54 7.78 4.86 -5.83
N THR A 55 6.97 5.23 -6.81
CA THR A 55 7.21 6.38 -7.68
C THR A 55 6.69 7.62 -6.96
N LYS A 56 7.51 8.65 -6.84
CA LYS A 56 7.14 9.94 -6.28
C LYS A 56 6.90 10.93 -7.40
N ASP A 57 5.72 11.53 -7.40
CA ASP A 57 5.40 12.71 -8.21
C ASP A 57 4.80 13.80 -7.32
N ALA A 58 5.45 14.97 -7.28
CA ALA A 58 5.14 16.05 -6.35
C ALA A 58 4.95 15.57 -4.89
N ASP A 59 3.70 15.52 -4.44
CA ASP A 59 3.26 15.13 -3.10
C ASP A 59 2.56 13.75 -3.06
N GLN A 60 2.60 13.00 -4.16
CA GLN A 60 2.00 11.67 -4.30
C GLN A 60 3.07 10.58 -4.34
N LEU A 61 2.83 9.48 -3.63
CA LEU A 61 3.58 8.24 -3.74
C LEU A 61 2.67 7.15 -4.31
N THR A 62 3.11 6.50 -5.38
CA THR A 62 2.33 5.46 -6.07
C THR A 62 3.15 4.18 -6.18
N ILE A 63 2.55 3.07 -5.78
CA ILE A 63 3.03 1.71 -6.05
C ILE A 63 1.92 0.93 -6.76
N ILE A 64 2.30 0.18 -7.79
CA ILE A 64 1.42 -0.73 -8.52
C ILE A 64 1.60 -2.10 -7.87
N GLU A 65 0.54 -2.60 -7.24
CA GLU A 65 0.54 -3.90 -6.55
C GLU A 65 -0.26 -4.89 -7.40
N GLY A 66 0.41 -5.89 -7.97
CA GLY A 66 -0.21 -6.96 -8.78
C GLY A 66 -0.39 -6.65 -10.26
N ASP A 67 -1.24 -7.44 -10.93
CA ASP A 67 -1.68 -7.22 -12.31
C ASP A 67 -2.83 -6.19 -12.34
N ASP A 68 -2.92 -5.39 -13.41
CA ASP A 68 -3.98 -4.41 -13.67
C ASP A 68 -5.36 -5.10 -13.70
N LEU A 69 -5.98 -5.20 -12.53
CA LEU A 69 -7.34 -5.67 -12.35
C LEU A 69 -8.26 -4.45 -12.41
N PRO A 70 -9.28 -4.44 -13.28
CA PRO A 70 -10.15 -3.27 -13.44
C PRO A 70 -10.84 -2.93 -12.12
N GLY A 71 -10.34 -1.89 -11.44
CA GLY A 71 -10.94 -1.30 -10.24
C GLY A 71 -10.09 -1.28 -8.95
N PHE A 72 -8.92 -1.93 -8.89
CA PHE A 72 -8.03 -1.91 -7.71
C PHE A 72 -6.56 -1.84 -8.13
N ASP A 73 -6.15 -0.74 -8.76
CA ASP A 73 -4.91 -0.71 -9.57
C ASP A 73 -3.74 0.10 -8.96
N SER A 74 -3.88 0.63 -7.75
CA SER A 74 -2.74 1.27 -7.07
C SER A 74 -2.98 1.50 -5.58
N MET A 75 -1.90 1.45 -4.82
CA MET A 75 -1.86 2.07 -3.50
C MET A 75 -1.25 3.47 -3.67
N VAL A 76 -2.09 4.47 -3.47
CA VAL A 76 -1.74 5.88 -3.60
C VAL A 76 -1.73 6.50 -2.22
N PHE A 77 -0.62 7.14 -1.87
CA PHE A 77 -0.51 7.98 -0.69
C PHE A 77 -0.41 9.43 -1.12
N GLU A 78 -1.33 10.26 -0.64
CA GLU A 78 -1.35 11.70 -0.83
C GLU A 78 -1.24 12.39 0.52
N ARG A 79 -0.64 13.58 0.52
CA ARG A 79 -0.46 14.41 1.71
C ARG A 79 -1.62 15.38 1.93
#